data_AF-A0A1H7MNH4-F1
#
_entry.id   AF-A0A1H7MNH4-F1
#
_cell.length_a   1.000
_cell.length_b   1.000
_cell.length_c   1.000
_cell.angle_alpha   90.00
_cell.angle_beta   90.00
_cell.angle_gamma   90.00
#
_symmetry.space_group_name_H-M   'P 1'
#
loop_
_entity.id
_entity.type
_entity.pdbx_description
1 polymer ?
#
loop_
_entity_poly.entity_id
_entity_poly.type
_entity_poly.pdbx_seq_one_letter_code
_entity_poly.pdbx_strand_id
1 'polypeptide(L)'
;MIVDPDFLDHWRTGWLVDELGGDKFAPFYLLRLWGHCQTRKATQFTIPPQGVKGICKAECSAEDLERALITCGYLARVGDTVEVLKWADQNASLMAAWDNGSKGGRPKKNPPETHGKPMGNPPATAGQPMGNPEETDKTREDKTGEEGNKTPAAGAPGASASGPSGKGYTAEFETAWADYPARAGGNSKADAFKAWEARLKSGATAEELTEGVRRYARFVELSRTEPRFVKQAATFFGPGLHYQDKWTPPVVPAHHVGGAQPQSRQSALESRNAATAARVLEKLHAAG
;
A
#
# COMPACT_ATOMS: atom_id res chain seq x y z
N MET A 1 -6.75 8.08 -8.06
CA MET A 1 -6.58 8.73 -9.36
C MET A 1 -5.22 8.29 -9.84
N ILE A 2 -5.14 7.74 -11.05
CA ILE A 2 -3.87 7.39 -11.66
C ILE A 2 -3.60 8.48 -12.70
N VAL A 3 -2.40 9.05 -12.65
CA VAL A 3 -1.92 10.05 -13.62
C VAL A 3 -0.53 9.64 -14.06
N ASP A 4 -0.18 9.99 -15.28
CA ASP A 4 1.14 9.69 -15.84
C ASP A 4 2.24 10.46 -15.06
N PRO A 5 3.46 9.90 -14.92
CA PRO A 5 4.54 10.55 -14.17
C PRO A 5 4.93 11.93 -14.71
N ASP A 6 4.79 12.15 -16.01
CA ASP A 6 5.08 13.40 -16.71
C ASP A 6 3.87 14.35 -16.76
N PHE A 7 2.75 14.05 -16.08
CA PHE A 7 1.51 14.82 -16.17
C PHE A 7 1.70 16.33 -15.96
N LEU A 8 2.54 16.73 -15.00
CA LEU A 8 2.79 18.15 -14.72
C LEU A 8 3.63 18.86 -15.80
N ASP A 9 4.42 18.09 -16.55
CA ASP A 9 5.34 18.58 -17.59
C ASP A 9 4.84 18.25 -19.02
N HIS A 10 3.69 17.58 -19.12
CA HIS A 10 3.11 17.15 -20.39
C HIS A 10 2.71 18.37 -21.24
N TRP A 11 2.99 18.32 -22.55
CA TRP A 11 2.80 19.47 -23.45
C TRP A 11 1.39 20.09 -23.38
N ARG A 12 0.36 19.27 -23.14
CA ARG A 12 -1.03 19.73 -23.03
C ARG A 12 -1.34 20.41 -21.69
N THR A 13 -0.73 19.97 -20.59
CA THR A 13 -0.85 20.69 -19.31
C THR A 13 -0.03 21.98 -19.36
N GLY A 14 1.09 21.99 -20.08
CA GLY A 14 1.80 23.22 -20.47
C GLY A 14 0.93 24.20 -21.27
N TRP A 15 0.23 23.73 -22.30
CA TRP A 15 -0.71 24.57 -23.06
C TRP A 15 -1.83 25.15 -22.17
N LEU A 16 -2.33 24.38 -21.20
CA LEU A 16 -3.32 24.88 -20.24
C LEU A 16 -2.75 25.99 -19.34
N VAL A 17 -1.48 25.90 -18.95
CA VAL A 17 -0.77 26.97 -18.22
C VAL A 17 -0.72 28.24 -19.06
N ASP A 18 -0.33 28.13 -20.33
CA ASP A 18 -0.26 29.27 -21.24
C ASP A 18 -1.63 29.93 -21.43
N GLU A 19 -2.68 29.13 -21.59
CA GLU A 19 -4.04 29.62 -21.84
C GLU A 19 -4.69 30.28 -20.62
N LEU A 20 -4.17 30.00 -19.42
CA LEU A 20 -4.52 30.68 -18.17
C LEU A 20 -3.54 31.81 -17.81
N GLY A 21 -2.81 32.35 -18.80
CA GLY A 21 -1.93 33.49 -18.60
C GLY A 21 -0.64 33.16 -17.85
N GLY A 22 -0.15 31.92 -17.97
CA GLY A 22 1.05 31.46 -17.30
C GLY A 22 0.83 30.96 -15.87
N ASP A 23 -0.41 30.72 -15.46
CA ASP A 23 -0.73 30.20 -14.14
C ASP A 23 -0.20 28.77 -13.96
N LYS A 24 0.89 28.65 -13.20
CA LYS A 24 1.56 27.37 -12.91
C LYS A 24 0.69 26.41 -12.09
N PHE A 25 -0.42 26.88 -11.50
CA PHE A 25 -1.38 26.03 -10.81
C PHE A 25 -2.38 25.33 -11.74
N ALA A 26 -2.41 25.67 -13.03
CA ALA A 26 -3.34 25.10 -14.00
C ALA A 26 -3.43 23.56 -13.99
N PRO A 27 -2.33 22.79 -13.93
CA PRO A 27 -2.42 21.33 -13.86
C PRO A 27 -3.12 20.83 -12.59
N PHE A 28 -3.02 21.56 -11.47
CA PHE A 28 -3.67 21.20 -10.22
C PHE A 28 -5.18 21.44 -10.23
N TYR A 29 -5.66 22.40 -11.02
CA TYR A 29 -7.10 22.57 -11.26
C TYR A 29 -7.68 21.32 -11.94
N LEU A 30 -6.98 20.79 -12.94
CA LEU A 30 -7.35 19.56 -13.61
C LEU A 30 -7.32 18.35 -12.67
N LEU A 31 -6.28 18.21 -11.83
CA LEU A 31 -6.21 17.14 -10.82
C LEU A 31 -7.37 17.19 -9.83
N ARG A 32 -7.81 18.38 -9.42
CA ARG A 32 -8.99 18.55 -8.54
C ARG A 32 -10.28 18.17 -9.25
N LEU A 33 -10.45 18.57 -10.51
CA LEU A 33 -11.60 18.19 -11.33
C LEU A 33 -11.66 16.66 -11.53
N TRP A 34 -10.53 16.03 -11.82
CA TRP A 34 -10.43 14.57 -11.94
C TRP A 34 -10.63 13.83 -10.61
N GLY A 35 -10.18 14.41 -9.49
CA GLY A 35 -10.50 13.93 -8.15
C GLY A 35 -12.01 13.97 -7.85
N HIS A 36 -12.70 15.00 -8.34
CA HIS A 36 -14.16 15.09 -8.26
C HIS A 36 -14.83 13.97 -9.07
N CYS A 37 -14.38 13.74 -10.31
CA CYS A 37 -14.85 12.64 -11.16
C CYS A 37 -14.70 11.28 -10.46
N GLN A 38 -13.53 11.04 -9.84
CA GLN A 38 -13.28 9.80 -9.12
C GLN A 38 -14.22 9.61 -7.92
N THR A 39 -14.43 10.67 -7.14
CA THR A 39 -15.29 10.62 -5.95
C THR A 39 -16.74 10.35 -6.33
N ARG A 40 -17.21 10.98 -7.41
CA ARG A 40 -18.58 10.85 -7.91
C ARG A 40 -18.81 9.63 -8.80
N LYS A 41 -17.73 8.99 -9.28
CA LYS A 41 -17.76 7.93 -10.29
C LYS A 41 -18.55 8.35 -11.54
N ALA A 42 -18.36 9.60 -11.96
CA ALA A 42 -19.07 10.20 -13.09
C ALA A 42 -18.13 11.12 -13.87
N THR A 43 -18.35 11.24 -15.17
CA THR A 43 -17.64 12.16 -16.08
C THR A 43 -18.49 13.34 -16.51
N GLN A 44 -19.80 13.26 -16.31
CA GLN A 44 -20.76 14.26 -16.76
C GLN A 44 -21.44 14.91 -15.57
N PHE A 45 -21.53 16.24 -15.59
CA PHE A 45 -22.09 17.03 -14.50
C PHE A 45 -22.94 18.18 -15.05
N THR A 46 -24.17 18.30 -14.58
CA THR A 46 -25.02 19.46 -14.85
C THR A 46 -24.66 20.59 -13.89
N ILE A 47 -23.67 21.39 -14.26
CA ILE A 47 -23.15 22.50 -13.45
C ILE A 47 -22.77 23.70 -14.33
N PRO A 48 -22.99 24.94 -13.84
CA PRO A 48 -22.53 26.14 -14.53
C PRO A 48 -21.01 26.31 -14.39
N PRO A 49 -20.37 27.25 -15.12
CA PRO A 49 -18.93 27.50 -15.04
C PRO A 49 -18.43 27.77 -13.61
N GLN A 50 -19.23 28.44 -12.78
CA GLN A 50 -18.93 28.71 -11.38
C GLN A 50 -18.80 27.41 -10.57
N GLY A 51 -19.56 26.38 -10.91
CA GLY A 51 -19.44 25.05 -10.33
C GLY A 51 -18.10 24.39 -10.68
N VAL A 52 -17.68 24.49 -11.94
CA VAL A 52 -16.36 24.00 -12.40
C VAL A 52 -15.23 24.72 -11.65
N LYS A 53 -15.31 26.05 -11.55
CA LYS A 53 -14.37 26.86 -10.74
C LYS A 53 -14.35 26.43 -9.28
N GLY A 54 -15.52 26.24 -8.66
CA GLY A 54 -15.63 25.81 -7.27
C GLY A 54 -14.98 24.45 -7.00
N ILE A 55 -15.15 23.49 -7.91
CA ILE A 55 -14.49 22.18 -7.84
C ILE A 55 -12.98 22.32 -7.98
N CYS A 56 -12.53 23.09 -8.97
CA CYS A 56 -11.11 23.31 -9.23
C CYS A 56 -10.44 24.18 -8.16
N LYS A 57 -11.22 24.93 -7.37
CA LYS A 57 -10.76 26.01 -6.48
C LYS A 57 -9.76 26.92 -7.21
N ALA A 58 -10.12 27.31 -8.44
CA ALA A 58 -9.28 28.17 -9.27
C ALA A 58 -9.46 29.64 -8.87
N GLU A 59 -8.40 30.43 -9.02
CA GLU A 59 -8.44 31.86 -8.70
C GLU A 59 -8.92 32.70 -9.89
N CYS A 60 -8.69 32.24 -11.12
CA CYS A 60 -9.11 32.88 -12.37
C CYS A 60 -10.65 32.94 -12.54
N SER A 61 -11.12 33.65 -13.57
CA SER A 61 -12.55 33.72 -13.88
C SER A 61 -13.11 32.33 -14.20
N ALA A 62 -14.39 32.10 -13.87
CA ALA A 62 -15.03 30.81 -14.13
C ALA A 62 -15.10 30.53 -15.65
N GLU A 63 -15.36 31.57 -16.42
CA GLU A 63 -15.45 31.56 -17.88
C GLU A 63 -14.08 31.30 -18.51
N ASP A 64 -13.01 31.92 -17.98
CA ASP A 64 -11.65 31.70 -18.47
C ASP A 64 -11.15 30.29 -18.17
N LEU A 65 -11.39 29.79 -16.95
CA LEU A 65 -11.07 28.42 -16.58
C LEU A 65 -11.75 27.43 -17.51
N GLU A 66 -13.05 27.59 -17.70
CA GLU A 66 -13.83 26.67 -18.52
C GLU A 66 -13.40 26.74 -19.98
N ARG A 67 -13.24 27.94 -20.53
CA ARG A 67 -12.73 28.15 -21.89
C ARG A 67 -11.37 27.48 -22.08
N ALA A 68 -10.43 27.67 -21.17
CA ALA A 68 -9.09 27.09 -21.27
C ALA A 68 -9.13 25.55 -21.20
N LEU A 69 -9.95 24.97 -20.32
CA LEU A 69 -10.14 23.53 -20.21
C LEU A 69 -10.78 22.93 -21.48
N ILE A 70 -11.73 23.64 -22.10
CA ILE A 70 -12.33 23.24 -23.38
C ILE A 70 -11.29 23.32 -24.51
N THR A 71 -10.57 24.44 -24.63
CA THR A 71 -9.53 24.65 -25.64
C THR A 71 -8.45 23.56 -25.59
N CYS A 72 -8.01 23.18 -24.38
CA CYS A 72 -7.01 22.13 -24.19
C CYS A 72 -7.57 20.70 -24.33
N GLY A 73 -8.89 20.55 -24.53
CA GLY A 73 -9.57 19.27 -24.72
C GLY A 73 -9.70 18.43 -23.45
N TYR A 74 -9.78 19.07 -22.28
CA TYR A 74 -10.07 18.43 -21.00
C TYR A 74 -11.54 18.50 -20.59
N LEU A 75 -12.31 19.37 -21.25
CA LEU A 75 -13.73 19.56 -20.99
C LEU A 75 -14.49 19.72 -22.31
N ALA A 76 -15.73 19.28 -22.35
CA ALA A 76 -16.71 19.69 -23.36
C ALA A 76 -17.96 20.20 -22.65
N ARG A 77 -18.65 21.20 -23.23
CA ARG A 77 -19.93 21.69 -22.73
C ARG A 77 -21.01 21.48 -23.77
N VAL A 78 -22.10 20.83 -23.36
CA VAL A 78 -23.31 20.63 -24.15
C VAL A 78 -24.48 21.14 -23.32
N GLY A 79 -24.98 22.34 -23.65
CA GLY A 79 -26.00 23.02 -22.85
C GLY A 79 -25.53 23.31 -21.42
N ASP A 80 -26.29 22.82 -20.44
CA ASP A 80 -26.00 22.97 -19.01
C ASP A 80 -25.03 21.92 -18.46
N THR A 81 -24.66 20.93 -19.27
CA THR A 81 -23.89 19.76 -18.85
C THR A 81 -22.47 19.86 -19.37
N VAL A 82 -21.51 19.61 -18.46
CA VAL A 82 -20.09 19.46 -18.79
C VAL A 82 -19.71 18.00 -18.81
N GLU A 83 -18.91 17.62 -19.78
CA GLU A 83 -18.25 16.32 -19.86
C GLU A 83 -16.75 16.51 -19.64
N VAL A 84 -16.21 15.84 -18.63
CA VAL A 84 -14.78 15.82 -18.34
C VAL A 84 -14.12 14.76 -19.21
N LEU A 85 -13.32 15.22 -20.16
CA LEU A 85 -12.62 14.39 -21.14
C LEU A 85 -11.31 13.85 -20.58
N LYS A 86 -10.76 12.83 -21.25
CA LYS A 86 -9.45 12.18 -20.98
C LYS A 86 -9.33 11.47 -19.63
N TRP A 87 -10.15 11.82 -18.65
CA TRP A 87 -10.19 11.17 -17.34
C TRP A 87 -10.56 9.69 -17.45
N ALA A 88 -11.61 9.37 -18.21
CA ALA A 88 -12.07 7.98 -18.37
C ALA A 88 -11.04 7.12 -19.12
N ASP A 89 -10.39 7.70 -20.14
CA ASP A 89 -9.34 7.02 -20.91
C ASP A 89 -8.12 6.72 -20.03
N GLN A 90 -7.62 7.71 -19.28
CA GLN A 90 -6.46 7.53 -18.40
C GLN A 90 -6.76 6.63 -17.20
N ASN A 91 -8.02 6.60 -16.74
CA ASN A 91 -8.44 5.78 -15.60
C ASN A 91 -9.28 4.57 -16.04
N ALA A 92 -9.13 4.09 -17.28
CA ALA A 92 -9.91 2.98 -17.84
C ALA A 92 -9.85 1.72 -16.95
N SER A 93 -8.69 1.42 -16.38
CA SER A 93 -8.51 0.31 -15.44
C SER A 93 -9.31 0.49 -14.13
N LEU A 94 -9.45 1.73 -13.64
CA LEU A 94 -10.29 2.03 -12.46
C LEU A 94 -11.78 1.94 -12.81
N MET A 95 -12.18 2.43 -13.99
CA MET A 95 -13.56 2.31 -14.50
C MET A 95 -13.96 0.83 -14.66
N ALA A 96 -13.09 0.01 -15.24
CA ALA A 96 -13.31 -1.44 -15.38
C ALA A 96 -13.43 -2.13 -14.01
N ALA A 97 -12.61 -1.75 -13.03
CA ALA A 97 -12.72 -2.29 -11.67
C ALA A 97 -14.05 -1.92 -11.00
N TRP A 98 -14.60 -0.73 -11.26
CA TRP A 98 -15.91 -0.34 -10.74
C TRP A 98 -17.07 -1.07 -11.42
N ASP A 99 -17.03 -1.22 -12.74
CA ASP A 99 -18.04 -1.98 -13.48
C ASP A 99 -18.05 -3.46 -13.06
N ASN A 100 -16.87 -4.03 -12.85
CA ASN A 100 -16.75 -5.38 -12.29
C ASN A 100 -17.25 -5.46 -10.84
N GLY A 101 -17.05 -4.40 -10.05
CA GLY A 101 -17.53 -4.31 -8.67
C GLY A 101 -19.03 -4.08 -8.54
N SER A 102 -19.67 -3.37 -9.47
CA SER A 102 -21.12 -3.16 -9.50
C SER A 102 -21.87 -4.40 -10.02
N LYS A 103 -21.26 -5.14 -10.95
CA LYS A 103 -21.74 -6.44 -11.43
C LYS A 103 -21.45 -7.58 -10.45
N GLY A 104 -20.46 -7.40 -9.58
CA GLY A 104 -20.02 -8.36 -8.56
C GLY A 104 -20.95 -8.42 -7.35
N GLY A 105 -22.17 -8.91 -7.53
CA GLY A 105 -22.98 -9.38 -6.41
C GLY A 105 -22.41 -10.67 -5.81
N ARG A 106 -22.66 -10.93 -4.52
CA ARG A 106 -22.53 -12.27 -3.93
C ARG A 106 -23.18 -13.28 -4.90
N PRO A 107 -22.52 -14.37 -5.29
CA PRO A 107 -23.13 -15.38 -6.15
C PRO A 107 -24.51 -15.73 -5.62
N LYS A 108 -25.54 -15.64 -6.48
CA LYS A 108 -26.88 -16.13 -6.10
C LYS A 108 -26.72 -17.58 -5.66
N LYS A 109 -27.30 -17.92 -4.52
CA LYS A 109 -27.16 -19.25 -3.90
C LYS A 109 -27.63 -20.37 -4.84
N ASN A 110 -28.42 -20.06 -5.88
CA ASN A 110 -28.75 -20.93 -7.01
C ASN A 110 -28.95 -20.07 -8.29
N PRO A 111 -28.06 -20.14 -9.31
CA PRO A 111 -28.38 -19.61 -10.64
C PRO A 111 -29.36 -20.57 -11.37
N PRO A 112 -30.31 -20.05 -12.17
CA PRO A 112 -31.14 -20.90 -13.03
C PRO A 112 -30.27 -21.61 -14.08
N GLU A 113 -30.56 -22.88 -14.33
CA GLU A 113 -29.84 -23.72 -15.28
C GLU A 113 -29.89 -23.11 -16.69
N THR A 114 -28.74 -22.63 -17.18
CA THR A 114 -28.57 -22.31 -18.59
C THR A 114 -28.54 -23.62 -19.39
N HIS A 115 -29.62 -23.92 -20.09
CA HIS A 115 -29.66 -24.98 -21.10
C HIS A 115 -28.77 -24.63 -22.30
N GLY A 116 -27.51 -25.07 -22.23
CA GLY A 116 -26.56 -25.10 -23.34
C GLY A 116 -25.52 -26.16 -23.03
N LYS A 117 -25.77 -27.40 -23.46
CA LYS A 117 -24.89 -28.55 -23.21
C LYS A 117 -23.49 -28.26 -23.77
N PRO A 118 -22.41 -28.29 -22.95
CA PRO A 118 -21.05 -28.33 -23.48
C PRO A 118 -20.82 -29.69 -24.14
N MET A 119 -20.56 -29.69 -25.44
CA MET A 119 -20.20 -30.90 -26.18
C MET A 119 -18.72 -31.21 -25.92
N GLY A 120 -18.45 -32.01 -24.88
CA GLY A 120 -17.16 -32.65 -24.63
C GLY A 120 -16.38 -32.13 -23.42
N ASN A 121 -16.06 -33.03 -22.49
CA ASN A 121 -15.21 -32.79 -21.31
C ASN A 121 -13.86 -33.52 -21.49
N PRO A 122 -12.69 -32.90 -21.23
CA PRO A 122 -11.42 -33.62 -21.02
C PRO A 122 -11.45 -34.44 -19.71
N PRO A 123 -10.55 -35.43 -19.54
CA PRO A 123 -10.80 -36.55 -18.65
C PRO A 123 -10.64 -36.23 -17.14
N ALA A 124 -11.68 -36.65 -16.42
CA ALA A 124 -11.74 -37.22 -15.08
C ALA A 124 -11.24 -36.40 -13.86
N THR A 125 -12.20 -35.78 -13.16
CA THR A 125 -12.16 -35.69 -11.70
C THR A 125 -13.37 -36.44 -11.12
N ALA A 126 -13.12 -37.59 -10.49
CA ALA A 126 -14.04 -38.27 -9.59
C ALA A 126 -13.44 -38.17 -8.17
N GLY A 127 -14.19 -37.98 -7.08
CA GLY A 127 -15.62 -38.17 -6.88
C GLY A 127 -16.19 -37.41 -5.68
N GLN A 128 -17.43 -37.78 -5.37
CA GLN A 128 -18.55 -37.00 -4.85
C GLN A 128 -18.62 -36.75 -3.32
N PRO A 129 -19.52 -35.84 -2.89
CA PRO A 129 -19.69 -35.37 -1.53
C PRO A 129 -20.69 -36.23 -0.73
N MET A 130 -20.62 -36.17 0.60
CA MET A 130 -21.67 -36.71 1.48
C MET A 130 -21.96 -35.74 2.63
N GLY A 131 -23.24 -35.39 2.78
CA GLY A 131 -23.86 -35.03 4.06
C GLY A 131 -23.90 -33.54 4.44
N ASN A 132 -25.09 -32.95 4.33
CA ASN A 132 -25.53 -31.83 5.18
C ASN A 132 -25.87 -32.38 6.58
N PRO A 133 -25.58 -31.65 7.67
CA PRO A 133 -26.66 -31.05 8.47
C PRO A 133 -26.24 -29.64 8.95
N GLU A 134 -27.06 -28.74 9.44
CA GLU A 134 -28.49 -28.50 9.60
C GLU A 134 -28.56 -27.08 10.20
N GLU A 135 -29.72 -26.45 10.16
CA GLU A 135 -29.98 -25.07 10.59
C GLU A 135 -29.43 -24.71 11.98
N THR A 136 -28.98 -23.46 12.13
CA THR A 136 -29.39 -22.68 13.31
C THR A 136 -29.50 -21.19 12.96
N ASP A 137 -30.77 -20.83 12.94
CA ASP A 137 -31.45 -19.56 13.05
C ASP A 137 -30.78 -18.49 13.94
N LYS A 138 -31.09 -17.21 13.62
CA LYS A 138 -31.20 -16.06 14.57
C LYS A 138 -29.90 -15.59 15.29
N THR A 139 -29.55 -14.31 15.43
CA THR A 139 -30.21 -13.02 15.25
C THR A 139 -29.11 -11.95 15.13
N ARG A 140 -29.40 -10.93 14.33
CA ARG A 140 -28.70 -9.64 14.28
C ARG A 140 -28.96 -8.86 15.58
N GLU A 141 -27.93 -8.52 16.33
CA GLU A 141 -27.97 -7.41 17.27
C GLU A 141 -26.81 -6.45 17.00
N ASP A 142 -27.21 -5.22 16.68
CA ASP A 142 -26.41 -4.02 16.55
C ASP A 142 -26.71 -3.19 17.80
N LYS A 143 -25.71 -2.91 18.63
CA LYS A 143 -25.78 -1.86 19.65
C LYS A 143 -24.43 -1.16 19.82
N THR A 144 -24.48 0.12 19.51
CA THR A 144 -23.56 1.22 19.75
C THR A 144 -23.58 1.69 21.22
N GLY A 145 -22.50 2.34 21.68
CA GLY A 145 -22.43 3.22 22.88
C GLY A 145 -21.59 2.64 24.02
N GLU A 146 -20.36 3.13 24.26
CA GLU A 146 -19.97 4.16 25.27
C GLU A 146 -20.10 3.64 26.72
N GLU A 147 -19.22 3.84 27.70
CA GLU A 147 -17.96 4.56 27.93
C GLU A 147 -17.51 4.09 29.35
N GLY A 148 -16.21 4.07 29.71
CA GLY A 148 -15.84 3.66 31.08
C GLY A 148 -14.35 3.45 31.37
N ASN A 149 -13.63 4.55 31.52
CA ASN A 149 -12.23 4.69 31.94
C ASN A 149 -11.88 3.97 33.28
N LYS A 150 -10.72 3.28 33.33
CA LYS A 150 -9.70 3.33 34.43
C LYS A 150 -8.54 2.32 34.21
N THR A 151 -7.37 2.85 33.79
CA THR A 151 -6.02 2.35 34.15
C THR A 151 -5.71 2.79 35.60
N PRO A 152 -4.69 2.29 36.36
CA PRO A 152 -3.47 1.62 35.90
C PRO A 152 -2.92 0.46 36.79
N ALA A 153 -2.06 -0.39 36.22
CA ALA A 153 -0.88 -0.94 36.91
C ALA A 153 0.00 -1.76 35.95
N ALA A 154 1.30 -1.65 36.17
CA ALA A 154 2.39 -2.18 35.37
C ALA A 154 2.64 -3.69 35.55
N GLY A 155 3.30 -4.31 34.56
CA GLY A 155 4.03 -5.57 34.72
C GLY A 155 3.90 -6.54 33.53
N ALA A 156 4.88 -6.56 32.64
CA ALA A 156 5.26 -7.79 31.93
C ALA A 156 6.18 -8.63 32.85
N PRO A 157 6.53 -9.90 32.56
CA PRO A 157 6.17 -10.76 31.43
C PRO A 157 5.62 -12.14 31.87
N GLY A 158 4.99 -12.90 30.99
CA GLY A 158 4.61 -14.28 31.33
C GLY A 158 3.89 -15.03 30.24
N ALA A 159 4.62 -15.97 29.62
CA ALA A 159 4.05 -17.02 28.79
C ALA A 159 3.03 -17.86 29.57
N SER A 160 1.92 -18.23 28.93
CA SER A 160 1.17 -19.43 29.29
C SER A 160 0.43 -19.97 28.08
N ALA A 161 0.86 -21.15 27.67
CA ALA A 161 0.19 -22.04 26.74
C ALA A 161 -0.63 -23.07 27.51
N SER A 162 -1.88 -23.30 27.08
CA SER A 162 -2.71 -24.53 27.15
C SER A 162 -4.20 -24.11 27.02
N GLY A 163 -4.94 -24.24 25.91
CA GLY A 163 -5.28 -25.40 25.06
C GLY A 163 -6.66 -25.98 25.47
N PRO A 164 -7.55 -26.57 24.62
CA PRO A 164 -7.49 -26.86 23.17
C PRO A 164 -8.77 -26.54 22.31
N SER A 165 -8.55 -26.46 20.98
CA SER A 165 -9.44 -26.72 19.81
C SER A 165 -10.60 -25.78 19.36
N GLY A 166 -10.47 -25.21 18.15
CA GLY A 166 -11.63 -24.80 17.31
C GLY A 166 -11.35 -23.85 16.11
N LYS A 167 -10.81 -24.36 14.99
CA LYS A 167 -10.61 -23.69 13.67
C LYS A 167 -9.60 -22.51 13.62
N GLY A 168 -8.32 -22.80 13.85
CA GLY A 168 -7.21 -21.84 13.68
C GLY A 168 -6.42 -22.05 12.39
N TYR A 169 -5.66 -21.05 11.97
CA TYR A 169 -4.75 -21.08 10.82
C TYR A 169 -3.75 -22.26 10.88
N THR A 170 -3.20 -22.68 9.75
CA THR A 170 -2.22 -23.80 9.73
C THR A 170 -0.91 -23.40 10.42
N ALA A 171 -0.17 -24.37 10.96
CA ALA A 171 1.08 -24.12 11.68
C ALA A 171 2.14 -23.47 10.78
N GLU A 172 2.18 -23.86 9.51
CA GLU A 172 3.10 -23.31 8.51
C GLU A 172 2.75 -21.85 8.20
N PHE A 173 1.45 -21.53 8.10
CA PHE A 173 1.01 -20.15 7.93
C PHE A 173 1.33 -19.31 9.17
N GLU A 174 1.12 -19.83 10.38
CA GLU A 174 1.49 -19.13 11.62
C GLU A 174 2.99 -18.83 11.67
N THR A 175 3.82 -19.78 11.23
CA THR A 175 5.27 -19.60 11.11
C THR A 175 5.60 -18.49 10.11
N ALA A 176 5.06 -18.57 8.89
CA ALA A 176 5.26 -17.55 7.87
C ALA A 176 4.71 -16.18 8.28
N TRP A 177 3.63 -16.14 9.07
CA TRP A 177 3.03 -14.92 9.59
C TRP A 177 3.90 -14.27 10.66
N ALA A 178 4.50 -15.06 11.55
CA ALA A 178 5.43 -14.58 12.56
C ALA A 178 6.72 -14.00 11.94
N ASP A 179 7.21 -14.61 10.86
CA ASP A 179 8.38 -14.14 10.11
C ASP A 179 8.09 -12.91 9.23
N TYR A 180 6.82 -12.59 8.99
CA TYR A 180 6.44 -11.52 8.06
C TYR A 180 6.76 -10.13 8.66
N PRO A 181 7.42 -9.22 7.92
CA PRO A 181 7.82 -7.93 8.44
C PRO A 181 6.61 -7.07 8.87
N ALA A 182 6.73 -6.39 10.00
CA ALA A 182 5.67 -5.54 10.54
C ALA A 182 5.35 -4.37 9.59
N ARG A 183 4.05 -4.13 9.38
CA ARG A 183 3.54 -3.08 8.49
C ARG A 183 2.71 -2.07 9.26
N ALA A 184 2.86 -0.79 8.93
CA ALA A 184 1.94 0.26 9.38
C ALA A 184 0.70 0.33 8.48
N GLY A 185 -0.50 0.38 9.09
CA GLY A 185 -1.79 0.35 8.39
C GLY A 185 -2.36 -1.06 8.23
N GLY A 186 -3.45 -1.22 7.46
CA GLY A 186 -4.18 -2.48 7.38
C GLY A 186 -3.34 -3.65 6.84
N ASN A 187 -3.25 -4.74 7.60
CA ASN A 187 -2.69 -6.04 7.19
C ASN A 187 -3.55 -7.17 7.79
N SER A 188 -4.59 -7.58 7.07
CA SER A 188 -5.56 -8.57 7.53
C SER A 188 -4.98 -9.99 7.47
N LYS A 189 -4.85 -10.65 8.63
CA LYS A 189 -4.38 -12.04 8.74
C LYS A 189 -5.31 -13.02 8.02
N ALA A 190 -6.62 -12.77 8.08
CA ALA A 190 -7.63 -13.60 7.42
C ALA A 190 -7.51 -13.55 5.89
N ASP A 191 -7.32 -12.35 5.31
CA ASP A 191 -7.15 -12.20 3.87
C ASP A 191 -5.81 -12.76 3.39
N ALA A 192 -4.76 -12.62 4.20
CA ALA A 192 -3.46 -13.23 3.95
C ALA A 192 -3.54 -14.76 3.93
N PHE A 193 -4.27 -15.37 4.88
CA PHE A 193 -4.47 -16.81 4.90
C PHE A 193 -5.27 -17.31 3.71
N LYS A 194 -6.33 -16.59 3.31
CA LYS A 194 -7.10 -16.93 2.10
C LYS A 194 -6.22 -16.93 0.85
N ALA A 195 -5.31 -15.94 0.73
CA ALA A 195 -4.36 -15.88 -0.37
C ALA A 195 -3.33 -17.04 -0.30
N TRP A 196 -2.80 -17.31 0.89
CA TRP A 196 -1.90 -18.45 1.16
C TRP A 196 -2.52 -19.80 0.75
N GLU A 197 -3.75 -20.11 1.20
CA GLU A 197 -4.45 -21.35 0.82
C GLU A 197 -4.67 -21.44 -0.70
N ALA A 198 -4.93 -20.31 -1.35
CA ALA A 198 -5.10 -20.26 -2.80
C ALA A 198 -3.79 -20.53 -3.55
N ARG A 199 -2.61 -20.34 -2.92
CA ARG A 199 -1.31 -20.73 -3.50
C ARG A 199 -0.99 -22.20 -3.29
N LEU A 200 -1.33 -22.74 -2.12
CA LEU A 200 -1.25 -24.17 -1.86
C LEU A 200 -2.12 -24.97 -2.86
N LYS A 201 -3.35 -24.49 -3.13
CA LYS A 201 -4.25 -25.09 -4.13
C LYS A 201 -3.72 -24.99 -5.56
N SER A 202 -2.90 -24.00 -5.88
CA SER A 202 -2.29 -23.85 -7.22
C SER A 202 -0.94 -24.55 -7.35
N GLY A 203 -0.53 -25.34 -6.36
CA GLY A 203 0.68 -26.17 -6.41
C GLY A 203 1.94 -25.55 -5.78
N ALA A 204 1.84 -24.38 -5.15
CA ALA A 204 2.95 -23.88 -4.33
C ALA A 204 3.04 -24.67 -3.03
N THR A 205 4.24 -24.84 -2.49
CA THR A 205 4.42 -25.50 -1.19
C THR A 205 4.42 -24.50 -0.05
N ALA A 206 4.05 -24.94 1.15
CA ALA A 206 4.14 -24.10 2.34
C ALA A 206 5.60 -23.64 2.61
N GLU A 207 6.57 -24.47 2.28
CA GLU A 207 7.99 -24.15 2.36
C GLU A 207 8.39 -23.03 1.39
N GLU A 208 7.96 -23.08 0.13
CA GLU A 208 8.21 -22.03 -0.86
C GLU A 208 7.64 -20.68 -0.43
N LEU A 209 6.42 -20.68 0.12
CA LEU A 209 5.77 -19.47 0.60
C LEU A 209 6.50 -18.90 1.81
N THR A 210 6.89 -19.75 2.77
CA THR A 210 7.65 -19.35 3.97
C THR A 210 9.03 -18.83 3.62
N GLU A 211 9.74 -19.49 2.71
CA GLU A 211 11.06 -19.05 2.27
C GLU A 211 10.98 -17.73 1.48
N GLY A 212 9.90 -17.53 0.72
CA GLY A 212 9.57 -16.23 0.14
C GLY A 212 9.43 -15.14 1.20
N VAL A 213 8.73 -15.41 2.30
CA VAL A 213 8.61 -14.45 3.42
C VAL A 213 9.97 -14.13 4.02
N ARG A 214 10.82 -15.13 4.27
CA ARG A 214 12.15 -14.89 4.85
C ARG A 214 13.03 -14.03 3.95
N ARG A 215 13.03 -14.29 2.64
CA ARG A 215 13.72 -13.44 1.65
C ARG A 215 13.20 -12.00 1.71
N TYR A 216 11.88 -11.84 1.76
CA TYR A 216 11.25 -10.53 1.83
C TYR A 216 11.56 -9.78 3.14
N ALA A 217 11.49 -10.46 4.29
CA ALA A 217 11.82 -9.90 5.59
C ALA A 217 13.26 -9.39 5.62
N ARG A 218 14.21 -10.19 5.10
CA ARG A 218 15.62 -9.81 4.97
C ARG A 218 15.81 -8.60 4.05
N PHE A 219 15.06 -8.53 2.95
CA PHE A 219 15.09 -7.36 2.05
C PHE A 219 14.59 -6.10 2.75
N VAL A 220 13.47 -6.19 3.47
CA VAL A 220 12.88 -5.07 4.22
C VAL A 220 13.86 -4.54 5.27
N GLU A 221 14.51 -5.44 6.01
CA GLU A 221 15.51 -5.11 7.02
C GLU A 221 16.74 -4.43 6.41
N LEU A 222 17.37 -5.06 5.42
CA LEU A 222 18.62 -4.55 4.83
C LEU A 222 18.40 -3.27 4.01
N SER A 223 17.24 -3.12 3.37
CA SER A 223 16.88 -1.91 2.64
C SER A 223 16.36 -0.79 3.55
N ARG A 224 16.21 -1.05 4.87
CA ARG A 224 15.61 -0.13 5.85
C ARG A 224 14.26 0.43 5.38
N THR A 225 13.44 -0.46 4.82
CA THR A 225 12.14 -0.06 4.26
C THR A 225 11.24 0.44 5.38
N GLU A 226 10.65 1.62 5.23
CA GLU A 226 9.74 2.14 6.24
C GLU A 226 8.48 1.27 6.36
N PRO A 227 7.92 1.06 7.58
CA PRO A 227 6.79 0.14 7.79
C PRO A 227 5.55 0.40 6.94
N ARG A 228 5.31 1.63 6.47
CA ARG A 228 4.18 1.97 5.58
C ARG A 228 4.34 1.42 4.15
N PHE A 229 5.58 1.20 3.72
CA PHE A 229 5.93 0.67 2.40
C PHE A 229 6.14 -0.85 2.40
N VAL A 230 6.13 -1.49 3.58
CA VAL A 230 6.05 -2.95 3.68
C VAL A 230 4.77 -3.42 3.00
N LYS A 231 4.87 -4.47 2.18
CA LYS A 231 3.77 -5.01 1.37
C LYS A 231 2.77 -5.71 2.30
N GLN A 232 1.48 -5.60 1.98
CA GLN A 232 0.46 -6.37 2.69
C GLN A 232 0.62 -7.87 2.40
N ALA A 233 0.44 -8.72 3.42
CA ALA A 233 0.64 -10.15 3.29
C ALA A 233 -0.35 -10.80 2.31
N ALA A 234 -1.59 -10.30 2.24
CA ALA A 234 -2.58 -10.74 1.25
C ALA A 234 -2.13 -10.47 -0.20
N THR A 235 -1.49 -9.33 -0.46
CA THR A 235 -0.90 -9.03 -1.77
C THR A 235 0.31 -9.92 -2.03
N PHE A 236 1.15 -10.12 -1.00
CA PHE A 236 2.36 -10.94 -1.09
C PHE A 236 2.07 -12.40 -1.49
N PHE A 237 1.06 -13.02 -0.86
CA PHE A 237 0.59 -14.37 -1.22
C PHE A 237 -0.44 -14.36 -2.36
N GLY A 238 -0.74 -13.20 -2.96
CA GLY A 238 -1.79 -13.04 -3.95
C GLY A 238 -1.43 -13.61 -5.34
N PRO A 239 -2.28 -13.36 -6.35
CA PRO A 239 -2.07 -13.83 -7.72
C PRO A 239 -0.78 -13.35 -8.38
N GLY A 240 -0.18 -12.27 -7.88
CA GLY A 240 1.09 -11.74 -8.37
C GLY A 240 2.34 -12.53 -7.94
N LEU A 241 2.19 -13.58 -7.12
CA LEU A 241 3.25 -14.52 -6.75
C LEU A 241 4.52 -13.88 -6.16
N HIS A 242 4.39 -12.78 -5.42
CA HIS A 242 5.53 -12.03 -4.87
C HIS A 242 6.47 -12.83 -3.96
N TYR A 243 6.02 -13.94 -3.40
CA TYR A 243 6.88 -14.87 -2.67
C TYR A 243 7.95 -15.54 -3.55
N GLN A 244 7.75 -15.59 -4.88
CA GLN A 244 8.71 -16.13 -5.85
C GLN A 244 9.79 -15.11 -6.24
N ASP A 245 9.61 -13.83 -5.92
CA ASP A 245 10.60 -12.80 -6.22
C ASP A 245 11.91 -13.07 -5.47
N LYS A 246 13.02 -12.67 -6.09
CA LYS A 246 14.37 -12.89 -5.54
C LYS A 246 14.65 -12.03 -4.30
N TRP A 247 13.97 -10.89 -4.17
CA TRP A 247 14.14 -9.91 -3.08
C TRP A 247 15.62 -9.62 -2.75
N THR A 248 16.41 -9.36 -3.79
CA THR A 248 17.84 -9.06 -3.63
C THR A 248 17.99 -7.69 -2.95
N PRO A 249 18.53 -7.63 -1.71
CA PRO A 249 18.79 -6.35 -1.07
C PRO A 249 19.89 -5.60 -1.84
N PRO A 250 19.90 -4.25 -1.82
CA PRO A 250 21.03 -3.51 -2.35
C PRO A 250 22.29 -3.97 -1.63
N VAL A 251 23.34 -4.30 -2.38
CA VAL A 251 24.66 -4.56 -1.81
C VAL A 251 25.09 -3.24 -1.18
N VAL A 252 24.93 -3.12 0.13
CA VAL A 252 25.60 -2.07 0.87
C VAL A 252 27.10 -2.30 0.64
N PRO A 253 27.82 -1.40 -0.06
CA PRO A 253 29.27 -1.50 -0.02
C PRO A 253 29.61 -1.43 1.46
N ALA A 254 30.34 -2.43 1.94
CA ALA A 254 30.92 -2.36 3.26
C ALA A 254 31.68 -1.04 3.30
N HIS A 255 31.09 -0.03 3.97
CA HIS A 255 31.85 1.13 4.38
C HIS A 255 33.09 0.54 5.01
N HIS A 256 34.24 0.87 4.43
CA HIS A 256 35.51 0.50 4.99
C HIS A 256 35.44 0.95 6.45
N VAL A 257 35.32 -0.03 7.34
CA VAL A 257 35.70 0.14 8.74
C VAL A 257 37.20 0.36 8.62
N GLY A 258 37.58 1.61 8.38
CA GLY A 258 38.95 2.06 8.55
C GLY A 258 39.32 1.61 9.94
N GLY A 259 40.26 0.67 10.01
CA GLY A 259 40.81 0.17 11.25
C GLY A 259 41.46 1.32 12.00
N ALA A 260 40.67 2.05 12.78
CA ALA A 260 41.17 2.80 13.91
C ALA A 260 41.05 1.87 15.11
N GLN A 261 42.14 1.14 15.35
CA GLN A 261 42.34 0.36 16.56
C GLN A 261 41.99 1.23 17.78
N PRO A 262 41.17 0.78 18.73
CA PRO A 262 40.86 1.56 19.92
C PRO A 262 42.11 1.62 20.78
N GLN A 263 42.91 2.68 20.62
CA GLN A 263 43.87 3.05 21.65
C GLN A 263 43.06 3.38 22.90
N SER A 264 43.25 2.56 23.93
CA SER A 264 42.48 2.66 25.16
C SER A 264 42.59 4.07 25.71
N ARG A 265 41.50 4.56 26.31
CA ARG A 265 41.44 5.87 26.97
C ARG A 265 42.62 6.09 27.93
N GLN A 266 43.18 5.01 28.46
CA GLN A 266 44.39 4.96 29.28
C GLN A 266 45.64 5.48 28.55
N SER A 267 45.92 5.04 27.32
CA SER A 267 47.14 5.43 26.59
C SER A 267 47.10 6.89 26.11
N ALA A 268 45.91 7.39 25.81
CA ALA A 268 45.68 8.80 25.48
C ALA A 268 45.84 9.72 26.71
N LEU A 269 45.49 9.25 27.90
CA LEU A 269 45.70 9.96 29.17
C LEU A 269 47.18 9.93 29.61
N GLU A 270 47.86 8.80 29.47
CA GLU A 270 49.29 8.67 29.79
C GLU A 270 50.15 9.56 28.88
N SER A 271 49.84 9.62 27.59
CA SER A 271 50.56 10.49 26.64
C SER A 271 50.35 11.98 26.93
N ARG A 272 49.15 12.37 27.38
CA ARG A 272 48.86 13.76 27.81
C ARG A 272 49.55 14.10 29.13
N ASN A 273 49.62 13.18 30.06
CA ASN A 273 50.30 13.37 31.34
C ASN A 273 51.82 13.46 31.16
N ALA A 274 52.40 12.62 30.30
CA ALA A 274 53.82 12.66 29.96
C ALA A 274 54.22 13.99 29.28
N ALA A 275 53.41 14.47 28.32
CA ALA A 275 53.65 15.76 27.67
C ALA A 275 53.52 16.96 28.63
N THR A 276 52.65 16.85 29.64
CA THR A 276 52.50 17.88 30.67
C THR A 276 53.69 17.88 31.65
N ALA A 277 54.17 16.70 32.05
CA ALA A 277 55.35 16.56 32.91
C ALA A 277 56.63 17.08 32.24
N ALA A 278 56.81 16.83 30.94
CA ALA A 278 57.95 17.34 30.18
C ALA A 278 57.98 18.89 30.12
N ARG A 279 56.81 19.53 29.98
CA ARG A 279 56.70 21.00 29.97
C ARG A 279 56.95 21.63 31.34
N VAL A 280 56.67 20.92 32.43
CA VAL A 280 56.96 21.39 33.79
C VAL A 280 58.46 21.29 34.07
N LEU A 281 59.12 20.23 33.60
CA LEU A 281 60.57 20.05 33.74
C LEU A 281 61.39 21.06 32.92
N GLU A 282 60.98 21.37 31.68
CA GLU A 282 61.63 22.45 30.91
C GLU A 282 61.52 23.82 31.59
N LYS A 283 60.37 24.12 32.21
CA LYS A 283 60.18 25.39 32.93
C LYS A 283 61.00 25.48 34.22
N LEU A 284 61.33 24.35 34.84
CA LEU A 284 62.18 24.30 36.03
C LEU A 284 63.67 24.43 35.70
N HIS A 285 64.11 23.89 34.55
CA HIS A 285 65.49 24.09 34.07
C HIS A 285 65.75 25.50 33.49
N ALA A 286 64.72 26.20 33.00
CA ALA A 286 64.86 27.57 32.51
C ALA A 286 64.85 28.64 33.62
N ALA A 287 64.66 28.25 34.89
CA ALA A 287 64.49 29.14 36.04
C ALA A 287 65.57 28.99 37.13
N GLY A 288 66.64 28.24 36.86
CA GLY A 288 67.85 28.14 37.70
C GLY A 288 69.05 28.69 36.97
#